data_AF-A0A6J4SGL5-F1
#
_entry.id   AF-A0A6J4SGL5-F1
#
_cell.length_a   1.000
_cell.length_b   1.000
_cell.length_c   1.000
_cell.angle_alpha   90.00
_cell.angle_beta   90.00
_cell.angle_gamma   90.00
#
_symmetry.space_group_name_H-M   'P 1'
#
loop_
_entity.id
_entity.type
_entity.pdbx_description
1 polymer ?
#
loop_
_entity_poly.entity_id
_entity_poly.type
_entity_poly.pdbx_seq_one_letter_code
_entity_poly.pdbx_strand_id
1 'polypeptide(L)' 'LPVRKLGGDWWQLNELATMLVGAGTGRALRLGDPVRVRVERVDAARGRVDLIHVQL' A
#
# COMPACT_ATOMS: atom_id res chain seq x y z
N LEU A 1 2.11 1.70 4.19
CA LEU A 1 1.01 0.80 3.78
C LEU A 1 1.58 -0.60 3.54
N PRO A 2 1.37 -1.57 4.44
CA PRO A 2 1.91 -2.92 4.27
C PRO A 2 1.27 -3.62 3.07
N VAL A 3 2.07 -4.08 2.11
CA VAL A 3 1.58 -4.77 0.90
C VAL A 3 0.71 -5.98 1.22
N ARG A 4 1.08 -6.73 2.28
CA ARG A 4 0.34 -7.89 2.79
C ARG A 4 -1.11 -7.59 3.23
N LYS A 5 -1.45 -6.31 3.43
CA LYS A 5 -2.80 -5.86 3.85
C LYS A 5 -3.59 -5.20 2.71
N LEU A 6 -3.02 -5.06 1.51
CA LEU A 6 -3.74 -4.52 0.36
C LEU A 6 -4.76 -5.53 -0.19
N GLY A 7 -4.46 -6.83 -0.08
CA GLY A 7 -5.32 -7.90 -0.59
C GLY A 7 -5.57 -7.80 -2.10
N GLY A 8 -6.52 -8.60 -2.60
CA GLY A 8 -7.07 -8.47 -3.96
C GLY A 8 -6.19 -8.89 -5.13
N ASP A 9 -4.87 -9.06 -4.94
CA ASP A 9 -3.94 -9.52 -5.98
C ASP A 9 -2.60 -10.00 -5.39
N TRP A 10 -1.80 -10.64 -6.21
CA TRP A 10 -0.37 -10.81 -6.00
C TRP A 10 0.38 -9.56 -6.48
N TRP A 11 0.92 -8.80 -5.53
CA TRP A 11 1.56 -7.52 -5.81
C TRP A 11 3.07 -7.68 -6.03
N GLN A 12 3.58 -7.08 -7.10
CA GLN A 12 5.00 -7.06 -7.46
C GLN A 12 5.49 -5.62 -7.65
N LEU A 13 6.77 -5.37 -7.43
CA LEU A 13 7.37 -4.09 -7.79
C LEU A 13 7.53 -4.01 -9.32
N ASN A 14 7.30 -2.81 -9.89
CA ASN A 14 7.75 -2.53 -11.25
C ASN A 14 9.30 -2.49 -11.32
N GLU A 15 9.85 -2.43 -12.53
CA GLU A 15 11.30 -2.41 -12.78
C GLU A 15 12.05 -1.35 -11.96
N LEU A 16 11.48 -0.15 -11.84
CA LEU A 16 12.08 0.97 -11.12
C LEU A 16 11.76 0.98 -9.61
N ALA A 17 11.04 -0.01 -9.10
CA ALA A 17 10.57 -0.09 -7.71
C ALA A 17 9.81 1.15 -7.21
N THR A 18 9.13 1.85 -8.12
CA THR A 18 8.31 3.04 -7.85
C THR A 18 6.81 2.76 -7.78
N MET A 19 6.40 1.54 -8.14
CA MET A 19 5.01 1.13 -8.18
C MET A 19 4.87 -0.31 -7.72
N LEU A 20 3.77 -0.61 -7.01
CA LEU A 20 3.29 -1.97 -6.84
C LEU A 20 2.24 -2.26 -7.93
N VAL A 21 2.39 -3.36 -8.65
CA VAL A 21 1.50 -3.79 -9.73
C VAL A 21 0.94 -5.18 -9.38
N GLY A 22 -0.38 -5.30 -9.44
CA GLY A 22 -1.08 -6.55 -9.26
C GLY A 22 -0.93 -7.43 -10.50
N ALA A 23 -0.37 -8.62 -10.33
CA ALA A 23 -0.05 -9.52 -11.44
C ALA A 23 -1.30 -10.06 -12.16
N GLY A 24 -2.39 -10.30 -11.44
CA GLY A 24 -3.63 -10.82 -12.00
C GLY A 24 -4.58 -9.75 -12.54
N THR A 25 -4.59 -8.57 -11.92
CA THR A 25 -5.57 -7.51 -12.22
C THR A 25 -4.99 -6.33 -13.00
N GLY A 26 -3.66 -6.18 -13.04
CA GLY A 26 -2.99 -5.01 -13.61
C GLY A 26 -3.19 -3.72 -12.80
N ARG A 27 -3.88 -3.77 -11.65
CA ARG A 27 -4.03 -2.62 -10.75
C ARG A 27 -2.66 -2.16 -10.29
N ALA A 28 -2.49 -0.86 -10.12
CA ALA A 28 -1.22 -0.33 -9.67
C ALA A 28 -1.40 0.71 -8.56
N LEU A 29 -0.49 0.68 -7.59
CA LEU A 29 -0.31 1.68 -6.55
C LEU A 29 1.03 2.38 -6.81
N ARG A 30 0.99 3.67 -7.12
CA ARG A 30 2.17 4.46 -7.52
C ARG A 30 2.56 5.46 -6.45
N LEU A 31 3.83 5.86 -6.46
CA LEU A 31 4.25 7.06 -5.73
C LEU A 31 3.50 8.28 -6.29
N GLY A 32 2.93 9.08 -5.40
CA GLY A 32 2.13 10.26 -5.74
C GLY A 32 0.64 10.01 -5.89
N ASP A 33 0.20 8.75 -5.99
CA ASP A 33 -1.24 8.46 -6.06
C ASP A 33 -1.94 8.88 -4.76
N PRO A 34 -3.04 9.65 -4.84
CA PRO A 34 -3.86 9.91 -3.66
C PRO A 34 -4.50 8.60 -3.19
N VAL A 35 -4.39 8.32 -1.89
CA VAL A 35 -4.95 7.12 -1.28
C VAL A 35 -5.76 7.46 -0.04
N ARG A 36 -6.90 6.78 0.11
CA ARG A 36 -7.62 6.76 1.38
C ARG A 36 -7.02 5.69 2.27
N VAL A 37 -6.80 6.03 3.53
CA VAL A 37 -6.19 5.17 4.53
C VAL A 37 -6.92 5.29 5.85
N ARG A 38 -6.86 4.23 6.65
CA ARG A 38 -7.17 4.27 8.07
C ARG A 38 -5.88 4.10 8.88
N VAL A 39 -5.75 4.88 9.95
CA VAL A 39 -4.67 4.67 10.93
C VAL A 39 -4.99 3.40 11.71
N GLU A 40 -4.10 2.43 11.63
CA GLU A 40 -4.23 1.18 12.37
C GLU A 40 -3.52 1.24 13.72
N ARG A 41 -2.31 1.79 13.75
CA ARG A 41 -1.51 1.91 14.98
C ARG A 41 -0.57 3.10 14.90
N VAL A 42 -0.34 3.74 16.04
CA VAL A 42 0.70 4.77 16.23
C VAL A 42 1.73 4.22 17.22
N ASP A 43 2.99 4.18 16.81
CA ASP A 43 4.14 3.86 17.65
C ASP A 43 4.93 5.16 17.88
N ALA A 44 4.54 5.90 18.92
CA ALA A 44 5.09 7.22 19.20
C ALA A 44 6.58 7.19 19.52
N ALA A 45 7.04 6.18 20.28
CA ALA A 45 8.44 6.02 20.64
C ALA A 45 9.34 5.85 19.41
N ARG A 46 8.83 5.24 18.33
CA ARG A 46 9.55 5.08 17.06
C ARG A 46 9.23 6.15 16.02
N GLY A 47 8.29 7.05 16.30
CA GLY A 47 7.78 8.01 15.32
C GLY A 47 7.14 7.34 14.10
N ARG A 48 6.49 6.17 14.27
CA ARG A 48 5.92 5.38 13.16
C ARG A 48 4.41 5.29 13.25
N VAL A 49 3.77 5.24 12.08
CA VAL A 49 2.34 4.99 11.94
C VAL A 49 2.11 3.85 10.96
N ASP A 50 1.39 2.83 11.41
CA ASP A 50 0.90 1.76 10.55
C ASP A 50 -0.42 2.20 9.93
N LEU A 51 -0.45 2.22 8.59
CA LEU A 51 -1.62 2.60 7.80
C LEU A 51 -2.13 1.38 7.04
N ILE A 52 -3.45 1.30 6.89
CA ILE A 52 -4.11 0.31 6.04
C ILE A 52 -4.97 1.01 4.99
N HIS A 53 -5.03 0.44 3.79
CA HIS A 53 -5.88 0.96 2.74
C HIS A 53 -7.35 0.68 3.04
N VAL A 54 -8.24 1.56 2.60
CA VAL A 54 -9.69 1.39 2.71
C VAL A 54 -10.30 1.56 1.31
N GLN A 55 -11.02 0.54 0.85
CA GLN A 55 -11.93 0.66 -0.29
C GLN A 55 -13.25 1.24 0.21
N LEU A 56 -13.80 2.21 -0.54
CA LEU A 56 -15.20 2.63 -0.41
C LEU A 56 -16.11 1.58 -1.03
#